data_AF-A0AAV0VWG6-F1
#
_entry.id   AF-A0AAV0VWG6-F1
#
_cell.length_a   1.000
_cell.length_b   1.000
_cell.length_c   1.000
_cell.angle_alpha   90.00
_cell.angle_beta   90.00
_cell.angle_gamma   90.00
#
_symmetry.space_group_name_H-M   'P 1'
#
loop_
_entity.id
_entity.type
_entity.pdbx_description
1 polymer ?
#
loop_
_entity_poly.entity_id
_entity_poly.type
_entity_poly.pdbx_seq_one_letter_code
_entity_poly.pdbx_strand_id
1 'polypeptide(L)' 'MEKFNVDLNDLLEKKGSNTSFLKKLKYDQLISHIIQLKNNSKKKEPNDYNLLKKYDVLNVANVNKLIVPVSE' A
#
# COMPACT_ATOMS: atom_id res chain seq x y z
N MET A 1 8.92 -21.04 -11.66
CA MET A 1 9.15 -19.62 -12.00
C MET A 1 8.25 -19.17 -13.14
N GLU A 2 8.17 -19.91 -14.25
CA GLU A 2 7.29 -19.56 -15.39
C GLU A 2 5.80 -19.42 -15.01
N LYS A 3 5.25 -20.38 -14.27
CA LYS A 3 3.82 -20.35 -13.89
C LYS A 3 3.42 -19.10 -13.11
N PHE A 4 4.25 -18.66 -12.16
CA PHE A 4 4.01 -17.44 -11.39
C PHE A 4 3.98 -16.19 -12.26
N ASN A 5 4.89 -16.09 -13.24
CA ASN A 5 4.91 -14.94 -14.14
C ASN A 5 3.71 -14.93 -15.09
N VAL A 6 3.26 -16.11 -15.54
CA VAL A 6 2.04 -16.24 -16.35
C VAL A 6 0.82 -15.78 -15.55
N ASP A 7 0.64 -16.32 -14.34
CA ASP A 7 -0.49 -15.96 -13.47
C ASP A 7 -0.48 -14.46 -13.10
N LEU A 8 0.70 -13.88 -12.88
CA LEU A 8 0.87 -12.44 -12.64
C LEU A 8 0.44 -11.61 -13.85
N ASN A 9 0.87 -11.97 -15.05
CA ASN A 9 0.53 -11.25 -16.27
C ASN A 9 -0.98 -11.34 -16.54
N ASP A 10 -1.58 -12.50 -16.35
CA ASP A 10 -3.03 -12.70 -16.45
C ASP A 10 -3.81 -11.78 -15.50
N LEU A 11 -3.32 -11.62 -14.27
CA LEU A 11 -3.90 -10.71 -13.27
C LEU A 11 -3.70 -9.23 -13.64
N LEU A 12 -2.56 -8.89 -14.25
CA LEU A 12 -2.27 -7.53 -14.74
C LEU A 12 -3.19 -7.15 -15.90
N GLU A 13 -3.48 -8.08 -16.82
CA GLU A 13 -4.38 -7.86 -17.95
C GLU A 13 -5.85 -7.78 -17.52
N LYS A 14 -6.25 -8.57 -16.51
CA LYS A 14 -7.61 -8.55 -15.95
C LYS A 14 -7.86 -7.39 -14.98
N LYS A 15 -6.88 -6.51 -14.75
CA LYS A 15 -7.03 -5.42 -13.79
C LYS A 15 -8.06 -4.40 -14.30
N GLY A 16 -9.08 -4.12 -13.48
CA GLY A 16 -10.01 -3.02 -13.72
C GLY A 16 -9.34 -1.65 -13.53
N SER A 17 -9.86 -0.61 -14.17
CA SER A 17 -9.31 0.77 -14.18
C SER A 17 -8.97 1.34 -12.80
N ASN A 18 -9.60 0.83 -11.75
CA ASN A 18 -9.46 1.30 -10.36
C ASN A 18 -8.48 0.47 -9.51
N THR A 19 -7.77 -0.48 -10.10
CA THR A 19 -6.77 -1.30 -9.40
C THR A 19 -5.36 -0.80 -9.69
N SER A 20 -4.50 -0.72 -8.66
CA SER A 20 -3.12 -0.25 -8.83
C SER A 20 -2.18 -1.19 -8.10
N PHE A 21 -1.27 -1.78 -8.86
CA PHE A 21 -0.15 -2.54 -8.31
C PHE A 21 0.92 -1.56 -7.87
N LEU A 22 1.27 -1.61 -6.59
CA LEU A 22 2.35 -0.81 -6.07
C LEU A 22 3.67 -1.47 -6.45
N LYS A 23 4.47 -0.78 -7.28
CA LYS A 23 5.89 -1.12 -7.43
C LYS A 23 6.57 -0.99 -6.07
N LYS A 24 7.60 -1.79 -5.81
CA LYS A 24 8.35 -1.80 -4.53
C LYS A 24 8.69 -0.38 -4.04
N LEU A 25 9.25 0.47 -4.92
CA LEU A 25 9.56 1.86 -4.59
C LEU A 25 8.35 2.65 -4.08
N LYS A 26 7.21 2.56 -4.77
CA LYS A 26 5.98 3.24 -4.36
C LYS A 26 5.43 2.66 -3.07
N TYR A 27 5.53 1.35 -2.87
CA TYR A 27 5.12 0.68 -1.65
C TYR A 27 5.91 1.19 -0.43
N ASP A 28 7.24 1.25 -0.54
CA ASP A 28 8.12 1.72 0.52
C ASP A 28 7.89 3.22 0.82
N GLN A 29 7.69 4.03 -0.23
CA GLN A 29 7.31 5.45 -0.09
C GLN A 29 5.98 5.61 0.67
N LEU A 30 4.98 4.78 0.38
CA LEU A 30 3.67 4.85 1.00
C LEU A 30 3.72 4.48 2.48
N ILE A 31 4.53 3.47 2.84
CA ILE A 31 4.80 3.10 4.23
C ILE A 31 5.45 4.28 4.98
N SER A 32 6.52 4.86 4.41
CA SER A 32 7.21 5.99 5.03
C SER A 32 6.27 7.18 5.23
N HIS A 33 5.45 7.48 4.22
CA HIS A 33 4.46 8.56 4.27
C HIS A 33 3.42 8.33 5.39
N ILE A 34 2.84 7.14 5.49
CA ILE A 34 1.87 6.82 6.56
C ILE A 34 2.50 6.93 7.95
N ILE A 35 3.73 6.45 8.13
CA ILE A 35 4.45 6.58 9.39
C ILE A 35 4.64 8.06 9.75
N GLN A 36 5.07 8.89 8.80
CA GLN A 36 5.23 10.34 9.01
C GLN A 36 3.90 11.03 9.36
N LEU A 37 2.81 10.64 8.69
CA LEU A 37 1.47 11.16 8.96
C LEU A 37 0.96 10.78 10.36
N LYS A 38 1.24 9.55 10.82
CA LYS A 38 0.89 9.07 12.17
C LYS A 38 1.72 9.77 13.25
N ASN A 39 3.00 10.03 12.97
CA ASN A 39 3.89 10.77 13.88
C ASN A 39 3.64 12.29 13.90
N ASN A 40 2.60 12.78 13.21
CA ASN A 40 2.26 14.19 13.04
C ASN A 40 3.43 15.06 12.56
N SER A 41 4.38 14.47 11.83
CA SER A 41 5.59 15.16 11.37
C SER A 41 5.33 16.09 10.18
N LYS A 42 4.12 16.07 9.60
CA LYS A 42 3.72 16.86 8.44
C LYS A 42 2.27 17.34 8.58
N LYS A 43 1.98 18.53 8.06
CA LYS A 43 0.60 19.04 7.89
C LYS A 43 -0.14 18.14 6.90
N LYS A 44 -1.30 17.62 7.32
CA LYS A 44 -2.10 16.66 6.57
C LYS A 44 -2.90 17.37 5.47
N GLU A 45 -2.78 16.87 4.24
CA GLU A 45 -3.62 17.27 3.12
C GLU A 45 -4.91 16.42 3.07
N PRO A 46 -5.98 16.86 2.37
CA PRO A 46 -7.23 16.09 2.27
C PRO A 46 -7.02 14.62 1.83
N ASN A 47 -6.06 14.38 0.93
CA ASN A 47 -5.74 13.03 0.46
C ASN A 47 -5.07 12.16 1.54
N ASP A 48 -4.38 12.75 2.51
CA ASP A 48 -3.72 12.03 3.60
C ASP A 48 -4.72 11.38 4.53
N TYR A 49 -5.87 12.03 4.76
CA TYR A 49 -6.96 11.46 5.56
C TYR A 49 -7.54 10.20 4.91
N ASN A 50 -7.70 10.20 3.58
CA ASN A 50 -8.12 9.02 2.83
C ASN A 50 -7.10 7.88 2.92
N LEU A 51 -5.80 8.19 2.86
CA LEU A 51 -4.73 7.20 3.02
C LEU A 51 -4.73 6.58 4.40
N LEU A 52 -4.86 7.38 5.46
CA LEU A 52 -4.92 6.90 6.85
C LEU A 52 -6.18 6.08 7.15
N LYS A 53 -7.28 6.35 6.47
CA LYS A 53 -8.50 5.54 6.57
C LYS A 53 -8.36 4.20 5.84
N LYS A 54 -7.68 4.20 4.69
CA LYS A 54 -7.55 3.02 3.83
C LYS A 54 -6.46 2.06 4.28
N TYR A 55 -5.38 2.59 4.85
CA TYR A 55 -4.19 1.81 5.13
C TYR A 55 -3.67 2.04 6.54
N ASP A 56 -3.10 0.99 7.11
CA ASP A 56 -2.28 1.03 8.30
C ASP A 56 -0.91 0.38 8.02
N VAL A 57 0.04 0.51 8.96
CA VAL A 57 1.37 -0.06 8.89
C VAL A 57 1.62 -0.94 10.11
N LEU A 58 1.98 -2.20 9.86
CA LEU A 58 2.36 -3.16 10.89
C LEU A 58 3.85 -3.47 10.78
N ASN A 59 4.55 -3.48 11.92
CA ASN A 59 5.93 -3.96 11.99
C ASN A 59 5.93 -5.48 12.25
N VAL A 60 6.54 -6.25 11.34
CA VAL A 60 6.70 -7.70 11.48
C VAL A 60 8.18 -8.02 11.32
N ALA A 61 8.81 -8.51 12.39
CA ALA A 61 10.23 -8.88 12.40
C ALA A 61 11.14 -7.78 11.80
N ASN A 62 10.96 -6.53 12.28
CA ASN A 62 11.66 -5.33 11.82
C ASN A 62 11.36 -4.88 10.38
N VAL A 63 10.36 -5.47 9.72
CA VAL A 63 9.90 -5.05 8.40
C VAL A 63 8.52 -4.42 8.52
N ASN A 64 8.41 -3.16 8.12
CA ASN A 64 7.13 -2.47 8.04
C ASN A 64 6.35 -2.97 6.82
N LYS A 65 5.07 -3.31 7.02
CA LYS A 65 4.16 -3.78 5.98
C LYS A 65 2.89 -2.96 5.98
N LEU A 66 2.44 -2.56 4.81
CA LEU A 66 1.14 -1.94 4.59
C LEU A 66 0.03 -2.98 4.77
N ILE A 67 -0.98 -2.64 5.58
CA ILE A 67 -2.18 -3.45 5.80
C ILE A 67 -3.42 -2.63 5.49
N VAL A 68 -4.52 -3.30 5.18
CA VAL A 68 -5.84 -2.70 4.98
C VAL A 68 -6.74 -3.16 6.12
N PRO A 69 -7.42 -2.26 6.84
CA PRO A 69 -8.39 -2.65 7.86
C PRO A 69 -9.48 -3.53 7.23
N VAL A 70 -9.81 -4.63 7.88
CA VAL A 70 -10.95 -5.47 7.47
C VAL A 70 -12.21 -4.79 7.98
N SER A 71 -13.16 -4.49 7.09
CA SER A 71 -14.51 -4.12 7.47
C SER A 71 -15.27 -5.39 7.84
N GLU A 72 -15.99 -5.39 8.97
CA GLU A 72 -16.97 -6.44 9.32
C GLU A 72 -18.17 -6.45 8.35
#